data_AF-A0A2X3D598-F1
#
_entry.id   AF-A0A2X3D598-F1
#
_cell.length_a   1.000
_cell.length_b   1.000
_cell.length_c   1.000
_cell.angle_alpha   90.00
_cell.angle_beta   90.00
_cell.angle_gamma   90.00
#
_symmetry.space_group_name_H-M   'P 1'
#
loop_
_entity.id
_entity.type
_entity.pdbx_description
1 polymer ?
#
loop_
_entity_poly.entity_id
_entity_poly.type
_entity_poly.pdbx_seq_one_letter_code
_entity_poly.pdbx_strand_id
1 'polypeptide(L)' 'MARLSLYSSIAYVMIMSLGQQAGAVAGAFGHAFSMPEPDWDIALMLATPALGYLGFRTLDGFARYSKSSKHKAVVGK' A
#
# COMPACT_ATOMS: atom_id res chain seq x y z
N MET A 1 -9.55 -2.53 4.38
CA MET A 1 -8.48 -3.44 3.95
C MET A 1 -7.44 -2.77 3.05
N ALA A 2 -7.78 -2.23 1.87
CA ALA A 2 -6.82 -1.62 0.94
C ALA A 2 -5.92 -0.49 1.51
N ARG A 3 -6.46 0.39 2.38
CA ARG A 3 -5.65 1.45 3.00
C ARG A 3 -4.60 0.90 3.97
N LEU A 4 -4.98 -0.11 4.76
CA LEU A 4 -4.09 -0.74 5.72
C LEU A 4 -2.95 -1.47 4.99
N SER A 5 -3.26 -2.15 3.88
CA SER A 5 -2.26 -2.87 3.09
C SER A 5 -1.26 -1.90 2.44
N LEU A 6 -1.71 -0.75 1.94
CA LEU A 6 -0.84 0.32 1.47
C LEU A 6 0.06 0.88 2.57
N TYR A 7 -0.49 1.17 3.75
CA TYR A 7 0.32 1.65 4.88
C TYR A 7 1.33 0.58 5.34
N SER A 8 0.94 -0.70 5.32
CA SER A 8 1.84 -1.79 5.69
C SER A 8 3.00 -1.97 4.70
N SER A 9 2.76 -1.82 3.39
CA SER A 9 3.84 -1.90 2.39
C SER A 9 4.80 -0.73 2.52
N ILE A 10 4.29 0.49 2.73
CA ILE A 10 5.11 1.69 2.97
C ILE A 10 5.92 1.53 4.26
N ALA A 11 5.28 1.12 5.36
CA ALA A 11 5.94 0.94 6.65
C ALA A 11 7.05 -0.12 6.56
N TYR A 12 6.81 -1.24 5.87
CA TYR A 12 7.82 -2.28 5.65
C TYR A 12 9.08 -1.71 4.96
N VAL A 13 8.92 -1.05 3.81
CA VAL A 13 10.06 -0.48 3.07
C VAL A 13 10.78 0.59 3.90
N MET A 14 10.03 1.45 4.59
CA MET A 14 10.61 2.54 5.39
C MET A 14 11.41 2.01 6.59
N ILE A 15 10.91 1.01 7.31
CA ILE A 15 11.61 0.41 8.47
C ILE A 15 12.88 -0.28 8.01
N MET A 16 12.83 -1.06 6.93
CA MET A 16 14.01 -1.73 6.38
C MET A 16 15.07 -0.72 5.94
N SER A 17 14.66 0.32 5.19
CA SER A 17 15.55 1.39 4.73
C SER A 17 16.19 2.17 5.90
N LEU A 18 15.41 2.49 6.94
CA LEU A 18 15.92 3.11 8.16
C LEU A 18 16.90 2.19 8.89
N GLY A 19 16.62 0.89 8.95
CA GLY A 19 17.53 -0.09 9.53
C GLY A 19 18.86 -0.17 8.78
N GLN A 20 18.87 -0.02 7.45
CA GLN A 20 20.11 0.04 6.67
C GLN A 20 20.92 1.30 6.96
N GLN A 21 20.25 2.45 7.10
CA GLN A 21 20.91 3.70 7.50
C GLN A 21 21.50 3.57 8.92
N ALA A 22 20.74 3.01 9.86
CA ALA A 22 21.22 2.73 11.20
C ALA A 22 22.40 1.73 11.19
N GLY A 23 22.37 0.73 10.31
CA GLY A 23 23.48 -0.18 9.99
C GLY A 23 24.75 0.56 9.58
N ALA A 24 24.64 1.46 8.61
CA ALA A 24 25.76 2.25 8.14
C ALA A 24 26.38 3.13 9.26
N VAL A 25 25.52 3.75 10.07
CA VAL A 25 25.97 4.58 11.21
C VAL A 25 26.65 3.71 12.28
N ALA A 26 26.01 2.61 12.69
CA ALA A 26 26.57 1.69 13.68
C ALA A 26 27.90 1.09 13.23
N GLY A 27 28.02 0.72 11.95
CA GLY A 27 29.26 0.24 11.34
C GLY A 27 30.37 1.28 11.39
N ALA A 28 30.07 2.56 11.15
CA ALA A 28 31.04 3.65 11.29
C ALA A 28 31.55 3.82 12.73
N PHE A 29 30.72 3.50 13.73
CA PHE A 29 31.10 3.49 15.15
C PHE A 29 31.73 2.16 15.62
N GLY A 30 31.96 1.21 14.71
CA GLY A 30 32.59 -0.08 15.03
C GLY A 30 31.65 -1.14 15.60
N HIS A 31 30.33 -0.90 15.58
CA HIS A 31 29.34 -1.89 15.98
C HIS A 31 28.90 -2.73 14.77
N ALA A 32 28.98 -4.06 14.90
CA ALA A 32 28.50 -4.99 13.89
C ALA A 32 26.97 -5.03 13.90
N PHE A 33 26.34 -4.18 13.08
CA PHE A 33 24.91 -4.17 12.84
C PHE A 33 24.65 -4.11 11.33
N SER A 34 23.91 -5.10 10.82
CA SER A 34 23.56 -5.19 9.41
C SER A 34 22.07 -5.46 9.31
N MET A 35 21.39 -4.64 8.51
CA MET A 35 19.99 -4.82 8.17
C MET A 35 19.91 -5.26 6.70
N PRO A 36 19.14 -6.32 6.37
CA PRO A 36 18.92 -6.70 4.99
C PRO A 36 18.15 -5.64 4.21
N GLU A 37 18.35 -5.62 2.89
CA GLU A 37 17.59 -4.75 1.98
C GLU A 37 16.10 -5.10 2.01
N PRO A 38 15.20 -4.11 1.79
CA PRO A 38 13.78 -4.38 1.63
C PRO A 38 13.52 -5.25 0.40
N ASP A 39 12.81 -6.36 0.59
CA ASP A 39 12.39 -7.24 -0.51
C ASP A 39 11.16 -6.68 -1.21
N TRP A 40 11.30 -6.44 -2.51
CA TRP A 40 10.24 -5.89 -3.35
C TRP A 40 9.10 -6.88 -3.58
N ASP A 41 9.35 -8.19 -3.56
CA ASP A 41 8.30 -9.20 -3.69
C ASP A 41 7.37 -9.18 -2.47
N ILE A 42 7.94 -9.02 -1.27
CA ILE A 42 7.17 -8.85 -0.03
C ILE A 42 6.42 -7.52 -0.04
N ALA A 43 7.06 -6.43 -0.48
CA ALA A 43 6.41 -5.13 -0.59
C ALA A 43 5.22 -5.16 -1.56
N LEU A 44 5.36 -5.84 -2.70
CA LEU A 44 4.31 -6.02 -3.69
C LEU A 44 3.20 -6.95 -3.20
N MET A 45 3.54 -8.02 -2.49
CA MET A 45 2.55 -8.90 -1.83
C MET A 45 1.69 -8.09 -0.84
N LEU A 46 2.31 -7.25 0.00
CA LEU A 46 1.60 -6.35 0.92
C LEU A 46 0.78 -5.28 0.19
N ALA A 47 1.26 -4.77 -0.94
CA ALA A 47 0.55 -3.79 -1.75
C ALA A 47 -0.59 -4.39 -2.59
N THR A 48 -0.58 -5.70 -2.84
CA THR A 48 -1.52 -6.40 -3.75
C THR A 48 -3.00 -6.10 -3.45
N PRO A 49 -3.47 -6.11 -2.19
CA PRO A 49 -4.87 -5.76 -1.89
C PRO A 49 -5.21 -4.29 -2.18
N ALA A 50 -4.23 -3.38 -2.09
CA ALA A 50 -4.43 -1.97 -2.42
C ALA A 50 -4.50 -1.75 -3.92
N LEU A 51 -3.58 -2.38 -4.67
CA LEU A 51 -3.55 -2.33 -6.13
C LEU A 51 -4.80 -2.98 -6.73
N GLY A 52 -5.20 -4.14 -6.22
CA GLY A 52 -6.44 -4.80 -6.62
C GLY A 52 -7.65 -3.91 -6.35
N TYR A 53 -7.75 -3.28 -5.19
CA TYR A 53 -8.86 -2.37 -4.89
C TYR A 53 -8.88 -1.12 -5.78
N LEU A 54 -7.72 -0.57 -6.13
CA LEU A 54 -7.62 0.54 -7.08
C LEU A 54 -8.03 0.09 -8.49
N GLY A 55 -7.54 -1.07 -8.94
CA GLY A 55 -7.85 -1.68 -10.24
C GLY A 55 -9.33 -2.05 -10.39
N PHE A 56 -9.96 -2.63 -9.38
CA PHE A 56 -11.41 -2.87 -9.38
C PHE A 56 -12.20 -1.56 -9.36
N ARG A 57 -11.72 -0.52 -8.69
CA ARG A 57 -12.33 0.81 -8.75
C ARG A 57 -12.12 1.53 -10.07
N THR A 58 -11.06 1.26 -10.83
CA THR A 58 -10.88 1.85 -12.17
C THR A 58 -11.69 1.08 -13.21
N LEU A 59 -11.78 -0.25 -13.09
CA LEU A 59 -12.61 -1.07 -13.97
C LEU A 59 -14.11 -0.85 -13.75
N ASP A 60 -14.57 -0.77 -12.50
CA ASP A 60 -15.99 -0.52 -12.14
C ASP A 60 -16.32 0.98 -12.04
N GLY A 61 -15.31 1.85 -11.94
CA GLY A 61 -15.47 3.31 -11.86
C GLY A 61 -15.74 4.00 -13.20
N PHE A 62 -15.58 3.30 -14.32
CA PHE A 62 -16.17 3.66 -15.61
C PHE A 62 -17.63 3.16 -15.76
N ALA A 63 -18.27 2.69 -14.68
CA ALA A 63 -19.71 2.48 -14.70
C ALA A 63 -20.41 3.83 -14.95
N ARG A 64 -21.26 3.86 -15.99
CA ARG A 64 -22.02 5.03 -16.49
C ARG A 64 -22.83 5.80 -15.44
N TYR A 65 -23.01 5.26 -14.24
CA TYR A 65 -23.86 5.86 -13.21
C TYR A 65 -23.04 6.21 -11.96
N SER A 66 -22.94 7.51 -11.74
CA SER A 66 -22.45 8.10 -10.50
C SER A 66 -23.19 7.50 -9.30
N LYS A 67 -22.43 7.05 -8.28
CA LYS A 67 -22.95 6.72 -6.94
C LYS A 67 -23.52 7.94 -6.18
N SER A 68 -23.89 9.02 -6.88
CA SER A 68 -24.83 10.02 -6.37
C SER A 68 -26.20 9.35 -6.24
N SER A 69 -26.53 8.98 -5.01
CA SER A 69 -27.83 8.47 -4.55
C SER A 69 -28.96 9.51 -4.72
N LYS A 70 -29.22 9.98 -5.93
CA LYS A 70 -30.39 10.80 -6.28
C LYS A 70 -31.30 10.18 -7.34
N HIS A 71 -30.90 9.08 -7.96
CA HIS A 71 -31.83 8.23 -8.72
C HIS A 71 -32.37 7.11 -7.83
N LYS A 72 -33.09 7.49 -6.77
CA LYS A 72 -34.17 6.61 -6.31
C LYS A 72 -35.12 6.54 -7.50
N ALA A 73 -35.26 5.36 -8.09
CA ALA A 73 -36.31 5.12 -9.06
C ALA A 73 -37.62 5.53 -8.38
N VAL A 74 -38.20 6.64 -8.82
CA VAL A 74 -39.59 6.93 -8.55
C VAL A 74 -40.32 5.85 -9.35
N VAL A 75 -40.62 4.73 -8.70
CA VAL A 75 -41.65 3.81 -9.16
C VAL A 75 -42.92 4.65 -9.16
N GLY A 76 -43.26 5.12 -10.36
CA GLY A 76 -44.51 5.83 -10.62
C GLY A 76 -45.68 4.93 -10.27
N LYS A 77 -46.64 5.56 -9.59
CA LYS A 77 -48.05 5.20 -9.35
C LYS A 77 -48.55 3.86 -9.91
#